data_AF-W1XYH1-F1
#
_entry.id   AF-W1XYH1-F1
#
_cell.length_a   1.000
_cell.length_b   1.000
_cell.length_c   1.000
_cell.angle_alpha   90.00
_cell.angle_beta   90.00
_cell.angle_gamma   90.00
#
_symmetry.space_group_name_H-M   'P 1'
#
loop_
_entity.id
_entity.type
_entity.pdbx_description
1 polymer ?
#
loop_
_entity_poly.entity_id
_entity_poly.type
_entity_poly.pdbx_seq_one_letter_code
_entity_poly.pdbx_strand_id
1 'polypeptide(L)'
;MRYPVDVYTGKIQAYPEGKPSAIAKIQVDGELMLTELGLEGDEQAEKKVHGGPDRALCHYPREHYLYWAREFPEQAELFVAP
;
A
#
# COMPACT_ATOMS: atom_id res chain seq x y z
N MET A 1 3.18 24.43 -2.35
CA MET A 1 3.46 23.36 -3.35
C MET A 1 2.26 22.44 -3.40
N ARG A 2 2.02 21.74 -4.50
CA ARG A 2 0.92 20.77 -4.66
C ARG A 2 1.50 19.51 -5.25
N TYR A 3 1.16 18.36 -4.67
CA TYR A 3 1.63 17.05 -5.11
C TYR A 3 0.40 16.19 -5.41
N PRO A 4 0.15 15.86 -6.69
CA PRO A 4 -0.82 14.83 -7.04
C PRO A 4 -0.42 13.50 -6.38
N VAL A 5 -1.41 12.70 -6.00
CA VAL A 5 -1.21 11.41 -5.34
C VAL A 5 -2.17 10.39 -5.95
N ASP A 6 -1.71 9.15 -6.07
CA ASP A 6 -2.54 7.99 -6.37
C ASP A 6 -2.88 7.29 -5.04
N VAL A 7 -4.14 6.90 -4.87
CA VAL A 7 -4.64 6.31 -3.62
C VAL A 7 -4.90 4.83 -3.81
N TYR A 8 -4.50 4.04 -2.81
CA TYR A 8 -4.59 2.60 -2.83
C TYR A 8 -5.20 2.09 -1.53
N THR A 9 -6.17 1.18 -1.62
CA THR A 9 -6.75 0.48 -0.47
C THR A 9 -6.83 -1.02 -0.73
N GLY A 10 -6.98 -1.84 0.30
CA GLY A 10 -7.07 -3.28 0.10
C GLY A 10 -7.39 -4.06 1.37
N LYS A 11 -7.91 -5.26 1.14
CA LYS A 11 -8.41 -6.19 2.15
C LYS A 11 -7.38 -7.25 2.51
N ILE A 12 -7.50 -7.81 3.71
CA ILE A 12 -6.69 -8.96 4.11
C ILE A 12 -7.08 -10.16 3.25
N GLN A 13 -6.08 -10.76 2.60
CA GLN A 13 -6.24 -11.99 1.84
C GLN A 13 -5.19 -13.03 2.25
N ALA A 14 -5.50 -14.31 2.00
CA ALA A 14 -4.58 -15.41 2.22
C ALA A 14 -3.58 -15.50 1.06
N TYR A 15 -2.32 -15.83 1.38
CA TYR A 15 -1.27 -16.06 0.39
C TYR A 15 -0.75 -17.50 0.55
N PRO A 16 -0.38 -18.18 -0.56
CA PRO A 16 0.09 -19.57 -0.51
C PRO A 16 1.30 -19.78 0.43
N GLU A 17 2.19 -18.81 0.48
CA GLU A 17 3.38 -18.81 1.33
C GLU A 17 3.38 -17.57 2.22
N GLY A 18 2.71 -17.63 3.36
CA GLY A 18 2.77 -16.55 4.35
C GLY A 18 1.56 -16.41 5.24
N LYS A 19 1.62 -15.42 6.14
CA LYS A 19 0.46 -14.99 6.92
C LYS A 19 -0.51 -14.20 6.03
N PRO A 20 -1.81 -14.22 6.32
CA PRO A 20 -2.76 -13.33 5.67
C PRO A 20 -2.31 -11.87 5.77
N SER A 21 -2.39 -11.14 4.67
CA SER A 21 -1.94 -9.75 4.60
C SER A 21 -2.85 -8.93 3.67
N ALA A 22 -2.81 -7.61 3.83
CA ALA A 22 -3.50 -6.69 2.92
C ALA A 22 -2.51 -6.00 1.96
N ILE A 23 -1.36 -6.63 1.65
CA ILE A 23 -0.27 -5.98 0.91
C ILE A 23 -0.62 -5.65 -0.54
N ALA A 24 -1.46 -6.48 -1.19
CA ALA A 24 -1.95 -6.24 -2.55
C ALA A 24 -3.10 -5.23 -2.54
N LYS A 25 -2.75 -3.95 -2.40
CA LYS A 25 -3.70 -2.84 -2.51
C LYS A 25 -4.09 -2.60 -3.96
N ILE A 26 -5.29 -2.07 -4.19
CA ILE A 26 -5.86 -1.75 -5.50
C ILE A 26 -6.09 -0.24 -5.56
N GLN A 27 -5.88 0.34 -6.74
CA GLN A 27 -6.12 1.77 -6.97
C GLN A 27 -7.58 2.14 -6.70
N VAL A 28 -7.78 3.29 -6.06
CA VAL A 28 -9.11 3.87 -5.82
C VAL A 28 -9.25 5.13 -6.65
N ASP A 29 -10.33 5.17 -7.44
CA ASP A 29 -10.80 6.37 -8.13
C ASP A 29 -11.93 7.03 -7.33
N GLY A 30 -12.02 8.36 -7.42
CA GLY A 30 -13.06 9.15 -6.77
C GLY A 30 -12.76 9.47 -5.30
N GLU A 31 -13.81 9.85 -4.58
CA GLU A 31 -13.70 10.29 -3.19
C GLU A 31 -13.92 9.14 -2.21
N LEU A 32 -13.20 9.17 -1.09
CA LEU A 32 -13.35 8.23 0.02
C LEU A 32 -13.07 8.92 1.35
N MET A 33 -13.58 8.34 2.44
CA MET A 33 -13.40 8.90 3.77
C MET A 33 -12.05 8.52 4.38
N LEU A 34 -11.34 9.50 4.93
CA LEU A 34 -10.17 9.29 5.80
C LEU A 34 -10.59 9.42 7.26
N THR A 35 -10.34 8.38 8.05
CA THR A 35 -10.63 8.34 9.49
C THR A 35 -9.34 8.39 10.31
N GLU A 36 -9.46 8.48 11.64
CA GLU A 36 -8.31 8.38 12.55
C GLU A 36 -7.53 7.07 12.41
N LEU A 37 -8.14 6.00 11.89
CA LEU A 37 -7.52 4.68 11.77
C LEU A 37 -7.16 4.31 10.33
N GLY A 38 -7.36 5.22 9.37
CA GLY A 38 -7.02 5.03 7.96
C GLY A 38 -8.18 5.28 7.02
N LEU A 39 -7.95 4.95 5.74
CA LEU A 39 -8.93 5.09 4.67
C LEU A 39 -10.06 4.07 4.81
N GLU A 40 -11.30 4.51 4.56
CA GLU A 40 -12.44 3.60 4.50
C GLU A 40 -12.21 2.51 3.46
N GLY A 41 -12.51 1.26 3.83
CA GLY A 41 -12.26 0.09 2.98
C GLY A 41 -10.87 -0.51 3.13
N ASP A 42 -9.87 0.25 3.60
CA ASP A 42 -8.52 -0.25 3.79
C ASP A 42 -8.35 -1.10 5.06
N GLU A 43 -7.51 -2.14 4.98
CA GLU A 43 -7.24 -3.03 6.10
C GLU A 43 -5.75 -3.21 6.39
N GLN A 44 -5.48 -3.56 7.65
CA GLN A 44 -4.16 -3.87 8.16
C GLN A 44 -4.23 -5.16 8.96
N ALA A 45 -3.39 -6.14 8.61
CA ALA A 45 -3.47 -7.49 9.19
C ALA A 45 -3.01 -7.55 10.66
N GLU A 46 -1.85 -6.98 10.98
CA GLU A 46 -1.27 -7.02 12.34
C GLU A 46 -1.44 -5.68 13.06
N LYS A 47 -2.66 -5.35 13.49
CA LYS A 47 -2.99 -4.03 14.09
C LYS A 47 -2.20 -3.65 15.34
N LYS A 48 -1.70 -4.63 16.12
CA LYS A 48 -0.87 -4.36 17.31
C LYS A 48 0.48 -3.74 16.95
N VAL A 49 1.03 -4.09 15.79
CA VAL A 49 2.34 -3.63 15.34
C VAL A 49 2.18 -2.56 14.28
N HIS A 50 1.29 -2.76 13.31
CA HIS A 50 1.16 -1.90 12.14
C HIS A 50 -0.02 -0.94 12.21
N GLY A 51 -0.93 -1.09 13.18
CA GLY A 51 -2.13 -0.26 13.31
C GLY A 51 -2.04 0.83 14.35
N GLY A 52 -3.14 1.56 14.45
CA GLY A 52 -3.27 2.74 15.30
C GLY A 52 -3.18 4.05 14.51
N PRO A 53 -3.53 5.18 15.16
CA PRO A 53 -3.61 6.48 14.50
C PRO A 53 -2.27 6.96 13.93
N ASP A 54 -1.15 6.59 14.57
CA ASP A 54 0.19 6.94 14.10
C ASP A 54 0.62 6.19 12.82
N ARG A 55 -0.16 5.20 12.38
CA ARG A 55 0.11 4.34 11.22
C ARG A 55 -1.13 4.20 10.33
N ALA A 56 -1.99 5.21 10.33
CA ALA A 56 -3.24 5.25 9.56
C ALA A 56 -3.00 5.28 8.03
N LEU A 57 -1.88 5.87 7.59
CA LEU A 57 -1.49 5.97 6.19
C LEU A 57 -0.05 5.53 5.98
N CYS A 58 0.21 4.90 4.83
CA CYS A 58 1.55 4.56 4.36
C CYS A 58 1.82 5.38 3.09
N HIS A 59 3.03 5.93 2.96
CA HIS A 59 3.44 6.70 1.79
C HIS A 59 4.74 6.12 1.23
N TYR A 60 4.76 5.88 -0.09
CA TYR A 60 5.92 5.36 -0.79
C TYR A 60 6.20 6.17 -2.07
N PRO A 61 7.40 6.77 -2.21
CA PRO A 61 7.77 7.50 -3.43
C PRO A 61 7.89 6.59 -4.65
N ARG A 62 7.22 6.96 -5.74
CA ARG A 62 7.21 6.18 -6.99
C ARG A 62 8.61 6.06 -7.61
N GLU A 63 9.47 7.04 -7.37
CA GLU A 63 10.85 7.08 -7.88
C GLU A 63 11.70 5.90 -7.38
N HIS A 64 11.36 5.33 -6.22
CA HIS A 64 12.07 4.18 -5.67
C HIS A 64 11.88 2.90 -6.51
N TYR A 65 10.77 2.77 -7.23
CA TYR A 65 10.56 1.63 -8.11
C TYR A 65 11.64 1.53 -9.21
N LEU A 66 12.08 2.67 -9.74
CA LEU A 66 13.19 2.70 -10.71
C LEU A 66 14.52 2.24 -10.11
N TYR A 67 14.74 2.47 -8.81
CA TYR A 67 15.91 1.95 -8.12
C TYR A 67 15.80 0.43 -7.97
N TRP A 68 14.68 -0.08 -7.47
CA TRP A 68 14.52 -1.53 -7.27
C TRP A 68 14.53 -2.34 -8.56
N ALA A 69 13.94 -1.83 -9.63
CA ALA A 69 14.01 -2.45 -10.95
C ALA A 69 15.46 -2.57 -11.47
N ARG A 70 16.36 -1.64 -11.08
CA ARG A 70 17.79 -1.71 -11.40
C ARG A 70 18.54 -2.71 -10.52
N GLU A 71 18.22 -2.75 -9.22
CA GLU A 71 18.86 -3.67 -8.28
C GLU A 71 18.44 -5.14 -8.49
N PHE A 72 17.20 -5.35 -8.94
CA PHE A 72 16.61 -6.68 -9.14
C PHE A 72 16.02 -6.80 -10.56
N PRO A 73 16.85 -6.85 -11.60
CA PRO A 73 16.40 -6.77 -13.00
C PRO A 73 15.50 -7.95 -13.42
N GLU A 74 15.71 -9.14 -12.85
CA GLU A 74 14.85 -10.31 -13.10
C GLU A 74 13.41 -10.13 -12.60
N GLN A 75 13.21 -9.19 -11.67
CA GLN A 75 11.93 -8.87 -11.05
C GLN A 75 11.43 -7.48 -11.44
N ALA A 76 12.07 -6.82 -12.42
CA ALA A 76 11.82 -5.42 -12.76
C ALA A 76 10.33 -5.11 -13.00
N GLU A 77 9.60 -6.02 -13.66
CA GLU A 77 8.18 -5.89 -13.96
C GLU A 77 7.28 -5.87 -12.70
N LEU A 78 7.78 -6.32 -11.54
CA LEU A 78 7.07 -6.27 -10.27
C LEU A 78 7.23 -4.93 -9.56
N PHE A 79 8.25 -4.14 -9.91
CA PHE A 79 8.49 -2.83 -9.32
C PHE A 79 7.76 -1.74 -10.10
N VAL A 80 6.43 -1.82 -10.05
CA VAL A 80 5.52 -0.80 -10.54
C VAL A 80 4.60 -0.39 -9.38
N ALA A 81 4.03 0.82 -9.44
CA ALA A 81 2.96 1.12 -8.50
C ALA A 81 1.78 0.17 -8.77
N PRO A 82 1.08 -0.27 -7.71
CA PRO A 82 -0.10 -1.12 -7.85
C PRO A 82 -1.21 -0.48 -8.71
#